data_AF-A0AAC8Q9K4-F1
#
_entry.id   AF-A0AAC8Q9K4-F1
#
_cell.length_a   1.000
_cell.length_b   1.000
_cell.length_c   1.000
_cell.angle_alpha   90.00
_cell.angle_beta   90.00
_cell.angle_gamma   90.00
#
_symmetry.space_group_name_H-M   'P 1'
#
loop_
_entity.id
_entity.type
_entity.pdbx_description
1 polymer ?
#
loop_
_entity_poly.entity_id
_entity_poly.type
_entity_poly.pdbx_seq_one_letter_code
_entity_poly.pdbx_strand_id
1 'polypeptide(L)'
;MLLSSVVISAVAMALVPSVGHAGFTWSGATCVKNSGGDGYCEGNFNGFRTSSDPNAYYYFYETETGNQQFSAYLNGWFYCSVPSTSPIMSIWRDAMNNRGWFHIAWNASSQCTALTLYNSSAYSY
;
A
#
# COMPACT_ATOMS: atom_id res chain seq x y z
N MET A 1 -10.35 21.69 -68.09
CA MET A 1 -9.23 21.27 -67.22
C MET A 1 -9.70 21.44 -65.78
N LEU A 2 -10.16 20.35 -65.14
CA LEU A 2 -10.55 20.34 -63.72
C LEU A 2 -9.48 19.53 -62.99
N LEU A 3 -8.65 20.19 -62.21
CA LEU A 3 -7.58 19.58 -61.42
C LEU A 3 -8.18 18.96 -60.15
N SER A 4 -8.16 17.63 -60.07
CA SER A 4 -8.50 16.86 -58.88
C SER A 4 -7.39 16.99 -57.84
N SER A 5 -7.73 17.52 -56.67
CA SER A 5 -6.83 17.54 -55.50
C SER A 5 -7.20 16.38 -54.57
N VAL A 6 -6.41 15.30 -54.61
CA VAL A 6 -6.49 14.19 -53.66
C VAL A 6 -5.73 14.59 -52.40
N VAL A 7 -6.44 14.76 -51.28
CA VAL A 7 -5.83 15.02 -49.97
C VAL A 7 -5.46 13.67 -49.35
N ILE A 8 -4.17 13.34 -49.34
CA ILE A 8 -3.64 12.17 -48.63
C ILE A 8 -3.39 12.59 -47.17
N SER A 9 -4.34 12.30 -46.28
CA SER A 9 -4.13 12.44 -44.84
C SER A 9 -3.23 11.31 -44.33
N ALA A 10 -1.97 11.63 -44.07
CA ALA A 10 -1.04 10.74 -43.40
C ALA A 10 -1.44 10.61 -41.92
N VAL A 11 -1.92 9.43 -41.51
CA VAL A 11 -2.16 9.10 -40.11
C VAL A 11 -0.80 8.82 -39.46
N ALA A 12 -0.23 9.83 -38.78
CA ALA A 12 0.95 9.66 -37.96
C ALA A 12 0.56 8.89 -36.69
N MET A 13 0.83 7.58 -36.68
CA MET A 13 0.74 6.77 -35.46
C MET A 13 1.89 7.20 -34.53
N ALA A 14 1.59 8.10 -33.59
CA ALA A 14 2.49 8.41 -32.50
C ALA A 14 2.65 7.15 -31.63
N LEU A 15 3.78 6.46 -31.79
CA LEU A 15 4.26 5.46 -30.85
C LEU A 15 4.59 6.18 -29.53
N VAL A 16 3.58 6.34 -28.67
CA VAL A 16 3.82 6.66 -27.26
C VAL A 16 4.55 5.47 -26.66
N PRO A 17 5.82 5.63 -26.20
CA PRO A 17 6.45 4.56 -25.44
C PRO A 17 5.61 4.35 -24.19
N SER A 18 5.01 3.17 -24.06
CA SER A 18 4.42 2.76 -22.79
C SER A 18 5.57 2.69 -21.79
N VAL A 19 5.61 3.62 -20.85
CA VAL A 19 6.51 3.50 -19.70
C VAL A 19 5.93 2.37 -18.85
N GLY A 20 6.32 1.14 -19.17
CA GLY A 20 5.98 -0.02 -18.37
C GLY A 20 6.64 0.16 -17.01
N HIS A 21 5.85 0.42 -15.98
CA HIS A 21 6.33 0.41 -14.60
C HIS A 21 6.68 -1.03 -14.23
N ALA A 22 7.92 -1.43 -14.47
CA ALA A 22 8.47 -2.72 -14.08
C ALA A 22 8.69 -2.76 -12.57
N GLY A 23 7.65 -3.17 -11.85
CA GLY A 23 7.61 -3.33 -10.40
C GLY A 23 6.36 -4.13 -10.03
N PHE A 24 6.36 -4.92 -8.96
CA PHE A 24 5.12 -5.49 -8.44
C PHE A 24 4.28 -4.32 -7.90
N THR A 25 3.46 -3.73 -8.76
CA THR A 25 2.65 -2.55 -8.46
C THR A 25 1.35 -2.96 -7.79
N TRP A 26 1.39 -3.65 -6.65
CA TRP A 26 0.24 -3.56 -5.76
C TRP A 26 0.27 -2.17 -5.15
N SER A 27 -0.20 -1.19 -5.93
CA SER A 27 -0.24 0.23 -5.57
C SER A 27 -1.50 0.59 -4.80
N GLY A 28 -2.28 -0.39 -4.37
CA GLY A 28 -3.44 -0.18 -3.52
C GLY A 28 -3.06 -0.20 -2.04
N ALA A 29 -3.55 0.78 -1.30
CA ALA A 29 -3.73 0.67 0.15
C ALA A 29 -5.17 0.23 0.41
N THR A 30 -5.39 -0.64 1.39
CA THR A 30 -6.71 -1.07 1.80
C THR A 30 -6.74 -1.23 3.30
N CYS A 31 -7.79 -0.74 3.94
CA CYS A 31 -8.05 -0.93 5.35
C CYS A 31 -9.53 -1.25 5.53
N VAL A 32 -9.81 -2.31 6.26
CA VAL A 32 -11.17 -2.79 6.53
C VAL A 32 -11.31 -3.04 8.02
N LYS A 33 -12.40 -2.53 8.60
CA LYS A 33 -12.83 -2.84 9.96
C LYS A 33 -14.22 -3.46 9.89
N ASN A 34 -14.33 -4.70 10.33
CA ASN A 34 -15.59 -5.43 10.38
C ASN A 34 -16.47 -4.90 11.53
N SER A 35 -17.76 -5.20 11.47
CA SER A 35 -18.71 -4.81 12.53
C SER A 35 -18.37 -5.42 13.89
N GLY A 36 -17.67 -6.56 13.91
CA GLY A 36 -17.15 -7.21 15.13
C GLY A 36 -15.95 -6.50 15.75
N GLY A 37 -15.36 -5.50 15.07
CA GLY A 37 -14.22 -4.72 15.53
C GLY A 37 -12.86 -5.25 15.07
N ASP A 38 -12.79 -6.51 14.63
CA ASP A 38 -11.65 -7.09 13.93
C ASP A 38 -11.46 -6.45 12.55
N GLY A 39 -10.28 -6.60 11.98
CA GLY A 39 -9.96 -5.96 10.70
C GLY A 39 -8.53 -6.14 10.28
N TYR A 40 -8.19 -5.51 9.17
CA TYR A 40 -6.85 -5.51 8.61
C TYR A 40 -6.56 -4.24 7.81
N CYS A 41 -5.27 -3.96 7.64
CA CYS A 41 -4.75 -3.03 6.67
C CYS A 41 -3.64 -3.70 5.85
N GLU A 42 -3.59 -3.39 4.57
CA GLU A 42 -2.52 -3.84 3.68
C GLU A 42 -2.18 -2.80 2.62
N GLY A 43 -0.96 -2.88 2.10
CA GLY A 43 -0.45 -1.97 1.09
C GLY A 43 1.04 -1.67 1.27
N ASN A 44 1.53 -0.60 0.66
CA ASN A 44 2.90 -0.13 0.80
C ASN A 44 2.94 1.40 0.91
N PHE A 45 4.12 1.96 1.16
CA PHE A 45 4.33 3.40 1.26
C PHE A 45 3.75 4.18 0.07
N ASN A 46 3.98 3.70 -1.15
CA ASN A 46 3.50 4.37 -2.34
C ASN A 46 1.96 4.31 -2.42
N GLY A 47 1.34 3.17 -2.12
CA GLY A 47 -0.11 2.99 -2.20
C GLY A 47 -0.89 3.89 -1.25
N PHE A 48 -0.40 4.10 -0.03
CA PHE A 48 -1.00 5.09 0.88
C PHE A 48 -0.78 6.52 0.37
N ARG A 49 0.43 6.85 -0.12
CA ARG A 49 0.76 8.18 -0.65
C ARG A 49 -0.01 8.56 -1.91
N THR A 50 -0.34 7.60 -2.77
CA THR A 50 -1.08 7.81 -4.02
C THR A 50 -2.58 7.50 -3.89
N SER A 51 -3.07 7.31 -2.67
CA SER A 51 -4.50 7.12 -2.40
C SER A 51 -5.31 8.34 -2.84
N SER A 52 -6.57 8.12 -3.21
CA SER A 52 -7.51 9.22 -3.47
C SER A 52 -7.91 9.97 -2.20
N ASP A 53 -7.69 9.38 -1.03
CA ASP A 53 -7.84 10.06 0.26
C ASP A 53 -6.61 10.94 0.52
N PRO A 54 -6.76 12.28 0.57
CA PRO A 54 -5.64 13.21 0.74
C PRO A 54 -4.98 13.11 2.13
N ASN A 55 -5.62 12.47 3.09
CA ASN A 55 -5.10 12.29 4.45
C ASN A 55 -4.57 10.87 4.68
N ALA A 56 -4.47 10.05 3.63
CA ALA A 56 -4.05 8.67 3.79
C ALA A 56 -2.61 8.54 4.30
N TYR A 57 -2.41 7.75 5.33
CA TYR A 57 -1.09 7.37 5.83
C TYR A 57 -1.15 6.08 6.65
N TYR A 58 0.02 5.49 6.90
CA TYR A 58 0.21 4.50 7.95
C TYR A 58 1.56 4.74 8.64
N TYR A 59 1.70 4.23 9.85
CA TYR A 59 3.00 4.11 10.49
C TYR A 59 3.00 2.97 11.51
N PHE A 60 4.14 2.30 11.58
CA PHE A 60 4.50 1.40 12.67
C PHE A 60 5.38 2.20 13.61
N TYR A 61 5.13 2.10 14.92
CA TYR A 61 5.93 2.81 15.91
C TYR A 61 6.07 2.01 17.20
N GLU A 62 7.00 2.46 18.02
CA GLU A 62 7.25 1.97 19.38
C GLU A 62 7.14 3.17 20.34
N THR A 63 6.40 3.00 21.43
CA THR A 63 6.27 4.03 22.47
C THR A 63 7.51 4.05 23.36
N GLU A 64 7.67 5.10 24.17
CA GLU A 64 8.79 5.20 25.13
C GLU A 64 8.84 4.02 26.13
N THR A 65 7.69 3.41 26.42
CA THR A 65 7.57 2.22 27.27
C THR A 65 7.83 0.90 26.53
N GLY A 66 8.24 0.95 25.27
CA GLY A 66 8.51 -0.23 24.43
C GLY A 66 7.24 -0.90 23.86
N ASN A 67 6.07 -0.26 23.94
CA ASN A 67 4.85 -0.81 23.36
C ASN A 67 4.83 -0.57 21.86
N GLN A 68 4.56 -1.63 21.11
CA GLN A 68 4.54 -1.60 19.65
C GLN A 68 3.11 -1.39 19.16
N GLN A 69 2.92 -0.42 18.25
CA GLN A 69 1.61 0.06 17.84
C GLN A 69 1.58 0.39 16.35
N PHE A 70 0.49 0.01 15.68
CA PHE A 70 0.22 0.36 14.29
C PHE A 70 -0.94 1.33 14.25
N SER A 71 -0.80 2.36 13.42
CA SER A 71 -1.86 3.32 13.13
C SER A 71 -1.92 3.58 11.64
N ALA A 72 -3.13 3.73 11.12
CA ALA A 72 -3.37 4.16 9.75
C ALA A 72 -4.61 5.06 9.66
N TYR A 73 -4.57 5.95 8.69
CA TYR A 73 -5.74 6.66 8.21
C TYR A 73 -5.96 6.31 6.74
N LEU A 74 -7.15 5.84 6.39
CA LEU A 74 -7.59 5.62 5.02
C LEU A 74 -9.12 5.62 4.95
N ASN A 75 -9.72 6.76 4.65
CA ASN A 75 -11.16 7.04 4.74
C ASN A 75 -11.72 6.76 6.15
N GLY A 76 -10.87 6.81 7.18
CA GLY A 76 -11.19 6.40 8.54
C GLY A 76 -9.93 6.00 9.32
N TRP A 77 -10.07 5.92 10.65
CA TRP A 77 -8.97 5.59 11.56
C TRP A 77 -8.90 4.09 11.86
N PHE A 78 -7.68 3.55 11.79
CA PHE A 78 -7.37 2.15 12.10
C PHE A 78 -6.19 2.09 13.06
N TYR A 79 -6.26 1.18 14.02
CA TYR A 79 -5.28 1.06 15.09
C TYR A 79 -5.23 -0.36 15.64
N CYS A 80 -4.04 -0.83 15.97
CA CYS A 80 -3.86 -1.97 16.85
C CYS A 80 -2.58 -1.85 17.69
N SER A 81 -2.58 -2.49 18.86
CA SER A 81 -1.40 -2.67 19.71
C SER A 81 -0.92 -4.10 19.69
N VAL A 82 0.39 -4.29 19.76
CA VAL A 82 0.99 -5.63 19.84
C VAL A 82 1.01 -6.07 21.32
N PRO A 83 0.38 -7.20 21.66
CA PRO A 83 0.53 -7.78 22.99
C PRO A 83 1.98 -8.16 23.28
N SER A 84 2.44 -8.01 24.54
CA SER A 84 3.82 -8.31 24.96
C SER A 84 4.24 -9.79 24.78
N THR A 85 3.27 -10.68 24.57
CA THR A 85 3.50 -12.12 24.32
C THR A 85 3.38 -12.48 22.83
N SER A 86 3.14 -11.49 21.95
CA SER A 86 2.86 -11.74 20.55
C SER A 86 4.14 -12.06 19.77
N PRO A 87 4.15 -13.09 18.92
CA PRO A 87 5.29 -13.40 18.05
C PRO A 87 5.60 -12.27 17.05
N ILE A 88 4.61 -11.40 16.78
CA ILE A 88 4.73 -10.22 15.91
C ILE A 88 5.86 -9.29 16.38
N MET A 89 6.16 -9.27 17.69
CA MET A 89 7.17 -8.38 18.24
C MET A 89 8.56 -8.55 17.60
N SER A 90 8.88 -9.78 17.18
CA SER A 90 10.18 -10.12 16.60
C SER A 90 10.46 -9.44 15.26
N ILE A 91 9.42 -9.13 14.49
CA ILE A 91 9.53 -8.52 13.15
C ILE A 91 9.10 -7.05 13.14
N TRP A 92 8.78 -6.47 14.30
CA TRP A 92 8.25 -5.11 14.38
C TRP A 92 9.26 -4.04 13.92
N ARG A 93 10.54 -4.23 14.29
CA ARG A 93 11.62 -3.37 13.83
C ARG A 93 11.79 -3.41 12.31
N ASP A 94 11.59 -4.57 11.70
CA ASP A 94 11.60 -4.70 10.24
C ASP A 94 10.43 -3.94 9.63
N ALA A 95 9.24 -4.00 10.25
CA ALA A 95 8.05 -3.29 9.79
C ALA A 95 8.21 -1.76 9.82
N MET A 96 8.84 -1.21 10.88
CA MET A 96 9.14 0.23 10.98
C MET A 96 10.08 0.72 9.87
N ASN A 97 10.94 -0.16 9.34
CA ASN A 97 11.86 0.16 8.25
C ASN A 97 11.35 -0.30 6.88
N ASN A 98 10.22 -1.01 6.83
CA ASN A 98 9.68 -1.59 5.62
C ASN A 98 9.05 -0.52 4.71
N ARG A 99 9.57 -0.39 3.49
CA ARG A 99 8.93 0.38 2.42
C ARG A 99 8.20 -0.50 1.40
N GLY A 100 8.37 -1.83 1.53
CA GLY A 100 7.67 -2.82 0.73
C GLY A 100 6.21 -2.97 1.12
N TRP A 101 5.57 -4.01 0.61
CA TRP A 101 4.19 -4.31 0.94
C TRP A 101 4.10 -4.93 2.34
N PHE A 102 3.02 -4.64 3.05
CA PHE A 102 2.71 -5.22 4.36
C PHE A 102 1.24 -5.63 4.42
N HIS A 103 0.95 -6.57 5.31
CA HIS A 103 -0.38 -6.88 5.79
C HIS A 103 -0.35 -6.94 7.32
N ILE A 104 -1.26 -6.24 7.97
CA ILE A 104 -1.45 -6.29 9.41
C ILE A 104 -2.92 -6.51 9.73
N ALA A 105 -3.20 -7.44 10.64
CA ALA A 105 -4.54 -7.75 11.10
C ALA A 105 -4.67 -7.61 12.61
N TRP A 106 -5.89 -7.37 13.08
CA TRP A 106 -6.21 -7.25 14.50
C TRP A 106 -7.54 -7.91 14.86
N ASN A 107 -7.70 -8.23 16.14
CA ASN A 107 -8.95 -8.75 16.69
C ASN A 107 -9.87 -7.62 17.21
N ALA A 108 -11.09 -7.98 17.63
CA ALA A 108 -12.08 -7.06 18.19
C ALA A 108 -11.59 -6.20 19.36
N SER A 109 -10.57 -6.67 20.10
CA SER A 109 -9.94 -5.95 21.21
C SER A 109 -8.82 -5.00 20.77
N SER A 110 -8.68 -4.74 19.46
CA SER A 110 -7.62 -3.91 18.87
C SER A 110 -6.20 -4.43 19.14
N GLN A 111 -6.04 -5.74 19.30
CA GLN A 111 -4.72 -6.38 19.41
C GLN A 111 -4.28 -6.85 18.03
N CYS A 112 -3.05 -6.51 17.63
CA CYS A 112 -2.48 -7.01 16.39
C CYS A 112 -2.29 -8.53 16.49
N THR A 113 -2.87 -9.28 15.56
CA THR A 113 -2.88 -10.76 15.55
C THR A 113 -2.03 -11.35 14.43
N ALA A 114 -1.79 -10.60 13.36
CA ALA A 114 -0.89 -11.01 12.29
C ALA A 114 -0.14 -9.79 11.71
N LEU A 115 1.10 -10.02 11.30
CA LEU A 115 1.90 -9.07 10.53
C LEU A 115 2.72 -9.85 9.51
N THR A 116 2.60 -9.49 8.24
CA THR A 116 3.43 -10.04 7.15
C THR A 116 4.09 -8.90 6.40
N LEU A 117 5.38 -9.04 6.13
CA LEU A 117 6.18 -8.08 5.39
C LEU A 117 6.66 -8.73 4.09
N TYR A 118 6.45 -8.06 2.97
CA TYR A 118 6.91 -8.50 1.65
C TYR A 118 7.93 -7.51 1.11
N ASN A 119 9.18 -7.92 1.16
CA ASN A 119 10.32 -7.23 0.57
C ASN A 119 10.88 -8.06 -0.59
N SER A 120 10.15 -8.07 -1.70
CA SER A 120 10.63 -8.63 -2.96
C SER A 120 11.07 -7.52 -3.92
N SER A 121 12.12 -7.78 -4.68
CA SER A 121 12.38 -7.04 -5.92
C SER A 121 11.50 -7.64 -7.01
N ALA A 122 10.96 -6.79 -7.88
CA ALA A 122 10.29 -7.29 -9.08
C ALA A 122 11.35 -7.79 -10.08
N TYR A 123 11.04 -8.85 -10.81
CA TYR A 123 11.80 -9.18 -12.02
C TYR A 123 11.61 -8.06 -13.04
N SER A 124 12.70 -7.41 -13.45
CA SER A 124 12.72 -6.55 -14.63
C SER A 124 12.94 -7.43 -15.86
N TYR A 125 12.00 -7.42 -16.80
CA TYR A 125 12.22 -7.87 -18.18
C TYR A 125 12.61 -6.70 -19.07
#